data_AF-A0A3N4NI81-F1
#
_entry.id   AF-A0A3N4NI81-F1
#
_cell.length_a   1.000
_cell.length_b   1.000
_cell.length_c   1.000
_cell.angle_alpha   90.00
_cell.angle_beta   90.00
_cell.angle_gamma   90.00
#
_symmetry.space_group_name_H-M   'P 1'
#
loop_
_entity.id
_entity.type
_entity.pdbx_description
1 polymer ?
#
loop_
_entity_poly.entity_id
_entity_poly.type
_entity_poly.pdbx_seq_one_letter_code
_entity_poly.pdbx_strand_id
1 'polypeptide(L)'
;MISSPYFFGFLFVIYIVLAILNLFVSYRIFKEEKEISNLIDFFVYSSSLNFKILKILFGRKSISNKKNLKLLRVNFISAMIVLIFLIVSIFIKI
;
A
#
# COMPACT_ATOMS: atom_id res chain seq x y z
N MET A 1 -29.57 -4.94 -0.98
CA MET A 1 -29.63 -6.24 -1.68
C MET A 1 -28.65 -6.17 -2.86
N ILE A 2 -27.34 -6.21 -2.59
CA ILE A 2 -26.31 -6.21 -3.65
C ILE A 2 -25.19 -7.15 -3.18
N SER A 3 -25.53 -8.45 -3.06
CA SER A 3 -24.57 -9.54 -2.78
C SER A 3 -24.19 -10.08 -4.09
N SER A 4 -23.68 -9.16 -4.88
CA SER A 4 -23.19 -9.48 -6.17
C SER A 4 -21.75 -9.94 -5.93
N PRO A 5 -21.43 -11.24 -6.07
CA PRO A 5 -20.04 -11.72 -6.01
C PRO A 5 -19.12 -10.93 -6.96
N TYR A 6 -19.71 -10.30 -7.99
CA TYR A 6 -19.06 -9.34 -8.88
C TYR A 6 -18.56 -8.06 -8.18
N PHE A 7 -19.30 -7.52 -7.20
CA PHE A 7 -18.89 -6.34 -6.43
C PHE A 7 -17.71 -6.65 -5.51
N PHE A 8 -17.76 -7.81 -4.83
CA PHE A 8 -16.63 -8.31 -4.04
C PHE A 8 -15.39 -8.53 -4.92
N GLY A 9 -15.54 -9.23 -6.05
CA GLY A 9 -14.45 -9.48 -7.00
C GLY A 9 -13.84 -8.17 -7.53
N PHE A 10 -14.68 -7.18 -7.86
CA PHE A 10 -14.22 -5.87 -8.29
C PHE A 10 -13.41 -5.13 -7.22
N LEU A 11 -13.91 -5.08 -5.98
CA LEU A 11 -13.17 -4.48 -4.86
C LEU A 11 -11.85 -5.20 -4.60
N PHE A 12 -11.82 -6.52 -4.73
CA PHE A 12 -10.61 -7.32 -4.55
C PHE A 12 -9.56 -6.99 -5.62
N VAL A 13 -9.97 -6.86 -6.89
CA VAL A 13 -9.07 -6.44 -7.97
C VAL A 13 -8.52 -5.03 -7.72
N ILE A 14 -9.36 -4.08 -7.32
CA ILE A 14 -8.91 -2.73 -6.96
C ILE A 14 -7.89 -2.80 -5.82
N TYR A 15 -8.16 -3.58 -4.79
CA TYR A 15 -7.25 -3.74 -3.66
C TYR A 15 -5.87 -4.26 -4.10
N ILE A 16 -5.83 -5.27 -4.98
CA ILE A 16 -4.57 -5.79 -5.53
C ILE A 16 -3.82 -4.69 -6.30
N VAL A 17 -4.49 -3.91 -7.14
CA VAL A 17 -3.87 -2.82 -7.89
C VAL A 17 -3.26 -1.77 -6.95
N LEU A 18 -4.00 -1.38 -5.91
CA LEU A 18 -3.52 -0.44 -4.90
C LEU A 18 -2.32 -0.99 -4.12
N ALA A 19 -2.33 -2.29 -3.80
CA ALA A 19 -1.21 -2.95 -3.13
C ALA A 19 0.07 -2.95 -3.99
N ILE A 20 -0.06 -3.26 -5.29
CA ILE A 20 1.07 -3.22 -6.25
C ILE A 20 1.61 -1.79 -6.39
N LEU A 21 0.73 -0.80 -6.51
CA LEU A 21 1.14 0.61 -6.55
C LEU A 21 1.90 1.01 -5.28
N ASN A 22 1.45 0.58 -4.11
CA ASN A 22 2.15 0.86 -2.85
C ASN A 22 3.55 0.26 -2.86
N LEU A 23 3.71 -1.00 -3.29
CA LEU A 23 5.02 -1.64 -3.40
C LEU A 23 5.95 -0.87 -4.34
N PHE A 24 5.43 -0.42 -5.50
CA PHE A 24 6.23 0.32 -6.47
C PHE A 24 6.68 1.69 -5.96
N VAL A 25 5.80 2.42 -5.28
CA VAL A 25 6.13 3.72 -4.67
C VAL A 25 7.11 3.54 -3.52
N SER A 26 6.91 2.53 -2.68
CA SER A 26 7.85 2.15 -1.62
C SER A 26 9.24 1.83 -2.16
N TYR A 27 9.33 1.04 -3.22
CA TYR A 27 10.61 0.73 -3.87
C TYR A 27 11.31 2.01 -4.35
N ARG A 28 10.59 2.91 -5.03
CA ARG A 28 11.14 4.21 -5.47
C ARG A 28 11.67 5.03 -4.31
N ILE A 29 10.91 5.14 -3.22
CA ILE A 29 11.31 5.89 -2.02
C ILE A 29 12.62 5.32 -1.45
N PHE A 30 12.71 4.01 -1.25
CA PHE A 30 13.93 3.43 -0.67
C PHE A 30 15.14 3.51 -1.59
N LYS A 31 14.93 3.45 -2.91
CA LYS A 31 15.99 3.65 -3.90
C LYS A 31 16.50 5.10 -3.87
N GLU A 32 15.59 6.08 -3.79
CA GLU A 32 15.93 7.50 -3.68
C GLU A 32 16.68 7.80 -2.37
N GLU A 33 16.28 7.19 -1.27
CA GLU A 33 16.93 7.32 0.05
C GLU A 33 18.22 6.49 0.19
N LYS A 34 18.68 5.83 -0.89
CA LYS A 34 19.87 4.95 -0.93
C LYS A 34 19.85 3.82 0.12
N GLU A 35 18.67 3.41 0.57
CA GLU A 35 18.52 2.30 1.53
C GLU A 35 18.56 0.93 0.86
N ILE A 36 18.33 0.89 -0.45
CA ILE A 36 18.42 -0.32 -1.29
C ILE A 36 19.15 0.03 -2.59
N SER A 37 19.88 -0.94 -3.13
CA SER A 37 20.53 -0.78 -4.43
C SER A 37 19.65 -1.34 -5.55
N ASN A 38 19.09 -2.54 -5.34
CA ASN A 38 18.37 -3.31 -6.34
C ASN A 38 17.02 -3.85 -5.82
N LEU A 39 16.20 -4.38 -6.73
CA LEU A 39 14.91 -5.01 -6.39
C LEU A 39 15.08 -6.22 -5.47
N ILE A 40 16.18 -6.97 -5.61
CA ILE A 40 16.47 -8.14 -4.77
C ILE A 40 16.61 -7.70 -3.30
N ASP A 41 17.34 -6.62 -3.04
CA ASP A 41 17.48 -6.05 -1.68
C ASP A 41 16.13 -5.67 -1.08
N PHE A 42 15.20 -5.17 -1.90
CA PHE A 42 13.86 -4.80 -1.45
C PHE A 42 13.07 -6.01 -0.91
N PHE A 43 13.22 -7.18 -1.53
CA PHE A 43 12.60 -8.42 -1.04
C PHE A 43 13.37 -9.03 0.13
N VAL A 44 14.71 -9.05 0.06
CA VAL A 44 15.57 -9.61 1.13
C VAL A 44 15.38 -8.85 2.45
N TYR A 45 15.35 -7.52 2.40
CA TYR A 45 15.17 -6.66 3.58
C TYR A 45 13.71 -6.26 3.82
N SER A 46 12.74 -6.97 3.21
CA SER A 46 11.30 -6.67 3.26
C SER A 46 10.81 -6.35 4.67
N SER A 47 11.18 -7.16 5.68
CA SER A 47 10.75 -6.96 7.07
C SER A 47 11.22 -5.61 7.63
N SER A 48 12.51 -5.30 7.49
CA SER A 48 13.09 -4.03 7.95
C SER A 48 12.48 -2.83 7.21
N LEU A 49 12.33 -2.96 5.89
CA LEU A 49 11.77 -1.92 5.03
C LEU A 49 10.28 -1.68 5.34
N ASN A 50 9.49 -2.70 5.64
CA ASN A 50 8.10 -2.57 6.06
C ASN A 50 7.98 -1.74 7.35
N PHE A 51 8.82 -2.01 8.36
CA PHE A 51 8.87 -1.18 9.57
C PHE A 51 9.24 0.28 9.28
N LYS A 52 10.16 0.51 8.34
CA LYS A 52 10.56 1.86 7.93
C LYS A 52 9.44 2.58 7.16
N ILE A 53 8.72 1.90 6.26
CA ILE A 53 7.53 2.42 5.56
C ILE A 53 6.47 2.87 6.57
N LEU A 54 6.23 2.10 7.63
CA LEU A 54 5.27 2.52 8.67
C LEU A 54 5.72 3.81 9.35
N LYS A 55 7.00 3.89 9.76
CA LYS A 55 7.55 5.13 10.34
C LYS A 55 7.42 6.33 9.39
N ILE A 56 7.62 6.11 8.09
CA ILE A 56 7.44 7.09 7.02
C ILE A 56 5.97 7.55 6.90
N LEU A 57 5.03 6.60 6.86
CA LEU A 57 3.59 6.85 6.74
C LEU A 57 3.10 7.73 7.89
N PHE A 58 3.49 7.38 9.12
CA PHE A 58 3.16 8.13 10.34
C PHE A 58 4.00 9.39 10.57
N GLY A 59 4.91 9.74 9.65
CA GLY A 59 5.73 10.95 9.75
C GLY A 59 6.82 10.91 10.82
N ARG A 60 7.10 9.75 11.42
CA ARG A 60 8.22 9.55 12.37
C ARG A 60 9.58 9.49 11.67
N LYS A 61 9.61 9.36 10.34
CA LYS A 61 10.81 9.40 9.51
C LYS A 61 10.58 10.34 8.33
N SER A 62 11.48 11.30 8.14
CA SER A 62 11.46 12.22 7.00
C SER A 62 11.98 11.54 5.74
N ILE A 63 11.42 11.91 4.58
CA ILE A 63 11.89 11.52 3.26
C ILE A 63 12.16 12.79 2.48
N SER A 64 13.22 12.77 1.67
CA SER A 64 13.56 13.82 0.72
C SER A 64 12.42 14.11 -0.28
N ASN A 65 11.86 13.07 -0.90
CA ASN A 65 10.85 13.22 -1.94
C ASN A 65 9.42 13.31 -1.40
N LYS A 66 8.97 14.56 -1.17
CA LYS A 66 7.61 14.87 -0.70
C LYS A 66 6.50 14.41 -1.66
N LYS A 67 6.75 14.35 -2.98
CA LYS A 67 5.75 13.90 -3.96
C LYS A 67 5.46 12.41 -3.80
N ASN A 68 6.52 11.58 -3.76
CA ASN A 68 6.38 10.14 -3.54
C ASN A 68 5.75 9.82 -2.18
N LEU A 69 6.09 10.59 -1.13
CA LEU A 69 5.46 10.44 0.18
C LEU A 69 3.95 10.74 0.15
N LYS A 70 3.53 11.80 -0.54
CA LYS A 70 2.10 12.13 -0.68
C LYS A 70 1.37 11.02 -1.44
N LEU A 71 1.95 10.54 -2.54
CA LEU A 71 1.41 9.44 -3.34
C LEU A 71 1.26 8.16 -2.49
N LEU A 72 2.29 7.79 -1.72
CA LEU A 72 2.28 6.64 -0.82
C LEU A 72 1.14 6.73 0.20
N ARG A 73 0.99 7.90 0.86
CA ARG A 73 -0.06 8.10 1.88
C ARG A 73 -1.46 8.03 1.30
N VAL A 74 -1.70 8.68 0.16
CA VAL A 74 -3.02 8.65 -0.51
C VAL A 74 -3.36 7.23 -0.93
N ASN A 75 -2.40 6.52 -1.54
CA ASN A 75 -2.59 5.15 -2.00
C ASN A 75 -2.76 4.15 -0.84
N PHE A 76 -2.09 4.39 0.29
CA PHE A 76 -2.30 3.63 1.52
C PHE A 76 -3.69 3.85 2.10
N ILE A 77 -4.16 5.11 2.18
CA ILE A 77 -5.49 5.44 2.68
C ILE A 77 -6.57 4.84 1.77
N SER A 78 -6.43 4.95 0.44
CA SER A 78 -7.38 4.33 -0.49
C SER A 78 -7.41 2.81 -0.34
N ALA A 79 -6.26 2.16 -0.17
CA ALA A 79 -6.19 0.72 0.09
C ALA A 79 -6.91 0.33 1.39
N MET A 80 -6.78 1.13 2.46
CA MET A 80 -7.51 0.89 3.71
C MET A 80 -9.02 1.05 3.54
N ILE A 81 -9.47 2.05 2.80
CA ILE A 81 -10.90 2.25 2.50
C ILE A 81 -11.46 1.02 1.76
N VAL A 82 -10.77 0.58 0.71
CA VAL A 82 -11.18 -0.61 -0.07
C VAL A 82 -11.17 -1.88 0.81
N LEU A 83 -10.18 -2.03 1.69
CA LEU A 83 -10.12 -3.13 2.65
C LEU A 83 -11.34 -3.13 3.59
N ILE A 84 -11.72 -1.96 4.12
CA ILE A 84 -12.91 -1.83 4.98
C ILE A 84 -14.16 -2.24 4.20
N PHE A 85 -14.33 -1.77 2.96
CA PHE A 85 -15.44 -2.19 2.12
C PHE A 85 -15.46 -3.70 1.85
N LEU A 86 -14.29 -4.32 1.61
CA LEU A 86 -14.17 -5.77 1.48
C LEU A 86 -14.63 -6.49 2.75
N ILE A 87 -14.17 -6.06 3.93
CA ILE A 87 -14.57 -6.62 5.22
C ILE A 87 -16.09 -6.51 5.40
N VAL A 88 -16.65 -5.31 5.21
CA VAL A 88 -18.09 -5.06 5.32
C VAL A 88 -18.89 -5.95 4.36
N SER A 89 -18.41 -6.13 3.12
CA SER A 89 -19.07 -6.98 2.14
C SER A 89 -19.10 -8.47 2.54
N ILE A 90 -18.10 -8.95 3.28
CA ILE A 90 -18.08 -10.32 3.82
C ILE A 90 -19.08 -10.46 4.98
N PHE A 91 -19.10 -9.49 5.91
CA PHE A 91 -19.90 -9.60 7.14
C PHE A 91 -21.39 -9.34 6.93
N ILE A 92 -21.76 -8.45 6.02
CA ILE A 92 -23.19 -8.11 5.86
C ILE A 92 -23.91 -9.16 5.00
N LYS A 93 -23.20 -10.10 4.33
CA LYS A 93 -23.77 -10.80 3.15
C LYS A 93 -24.53 -9.78 2.28
N ILE A 94 -23.98 -8.55 2.18
CA ILE A 94 -24.58 -7.51 1.35
C ILE A 94 -24.60 -8.06 -0.01
#